data_AF-A0A101UES0-F1
#
_entry.id   AF-A0A101UES0-F1
#
_cell.length_a   1.000
_cell.length_b   1.000
_cell.length_c   1.000
_cell.angle_alpha   90.00
_cell.angle_beta   90.00
_cell.angle_gamma   90.00
#
_symmetry.space_group_name_H-M   'P 1'
#
loop_
_entity.id
_entity.type
_entity.pdbx_description
1 polymer ?
#
loop_
_entity_poly.entity_id
_entity_poly.type
_entity_poly.pdbx_seq_one_letter_code
_entity_poly.pdbx_strand_id
1 'polypeptide(L)'
;MDLPDASDEALTEAVVDLVLRGMWRGRPDSEYRPMADAGLATVKGPVVLPTERAKAAVAQLLRVAAGSEQEEKITAAYEAFLPVNRRIRDVCTAWQCRPDGTANDHSDEVYDAEVRESLEDVHEAIQPVLRRLDRVLAGSGRYLTALENALDRFDDGAPQWLASPLCDSYHTVWMRLHQELLLVLGISRAEDEAREEELVTRGRG
;
A
#
# COMPACT_ATOMS: atom_id res chain seq x y z
N MET A 1 -9.31 0.36 -25.20
CA MET A 1 -10.75 0.66 -25.03
C MET A 1 -10.80 1.46 -23.76
N ASP A 2 -10.84 2.78 -23.94
CA ASP A 2 -10.63 3.76 -22.88
C ASP A 2 -11.71 3.70 -21.80
N LEU A 3 -11.37 4.21 -20.62
CA LEU A 3 -12.36 4.50 -19.57
C LEU A 3 -13.41 5.48 -20.13
N PRO A 4 -14.70 5.37 -19.72
CA PRO A 4 -15.77 6.22 -20.25
C PRO A 4 -15.56 7.72 -19.93
N ASP A 5 -16.21 8.57 -20.74
CA ASP A 5 -16.09 10.04 -20.82
C ASP A 5 -16.37 10.79 -19.48
N ALA A 6 -15.99 12.07 -19.43
CA ALA A 6 -15.81 12.97 -18.25
C ALA A 6 -16.96 13.08 -17.20
N SER A 7 -18.09 12.39 -17.36
CA SER A 7 -19.10 12.18 -16.31
C SER A 7 -18.68 11.18 -15.23
N ASP A 8 -17.49 10.60 -15.31
CA ASP A 8 -17.04 9.49 -14.47
C ASP A 8 -15.73 9.75 -13.72
N GLU A 9 -15.43 11.02 -13.38
CA GLU A 9 -14.27 11.34 -12.52
C GLU A 9 -14.39 10.62 -11.16
N ALA A 10 -15.58 10.65 -10.56
CA ALA A 10 -15.87 9.92 -9.32
C ALA A 10 -15.74 8.39 -9.48
N LEU A 11 -16.17 7.82 -10.61
CA LEU A 11 -15.97 6.39 -10.87
C LEU A 11 -14.50 6.08 -11.10
N THR A 12 -13.77 6.95 -11.81
CA THR A 12 -12.35 6.79 -12.07
C THR A 12 -11.57 6.79 -10.76
N GLU A 13 -11.82 7.77 -9.88
CA GLU A 13 -11.23 7.82 -8.54
C GLU A 13 -11.56 6.56 -7.73
N ALA A 14 -12.81 6.10 -7.77
CA ALA A 14 -13.24 4.95 -7.00
C ALA A 14 -12.67 3.62 -7.57
N VAL A 15 -12.46 3.52 -8.89
CA VAL A 15 -11.78 2.39 -9.53
C VAL A 15 -10.29 2.41 -9.22
N VAL A 16 -9.64 3.59 -9.24
CA VAL A 16 -8.25 3.75 -8.82
C VAL A 16 -8.10 3.33 -7.36
N ASP A 17 -8.94 3.83 -6.47
CA ASP A 17 -8.94 3.46 -5.05
C ASP A 17 -9.11 1.94 -4.86
N LEU A 18 -10.07 1.30 -5.53
CA LEU A 18 -10.26 -0.14 -5.46
C LEU A 18 -9.05 -0.93 -5.99
N VAL A 19 -8.43 -0.48 -7.07
CA VAL A 19 -7.22 -1.12 -7.63
C VAL A 19 -6.03 -0.99 -6.68
N LEU A 20 -5.81 0.19 -6.10
CA LEU A 20 -4.75 0.42 -5.12
C LEU A 20 -4.98 -0.38 -3.83
N ARG A 21 -6.24 -0.52 -3.40
CA ARG A 21 -6.63 -1.36 -2.25
C ARG A 21 -6.48 -2.86 -2.52
N GLY A 22 -6.66 -3.28 -3.76
CA GLY A 22 -6.68 -4.69 -4.17
C GLY A 22 -7.98 -5.43 -3.80
N MET A 23 -8.60 -5.10 -2.67
CA MET A 23 -9.95 -5.52 -2.32
C MET A 23 -10.64 -4.52 -1.39
N TRP A 24 -11.97 -4.54 -1.41
CA TRP A 24 -12.79 -3.92 -0.38
C TRP A 24 -13.70 -4.96 0.27
N ARG A 25 -13.99 -4.80 1.57
CA ARG A 25 -14.89 -5.68 2.31
C ARG A 25 -15.93 -4.88 3.07
N GLY A 26 -17.19 -5.24 2.90
CA GLY A 26 -18.34 -4.64 3.58
C GLY A 26 -19.65 -5.13 2.98
N ARG A 27 -20.78 -4.54 3.41
CA ARG A 27 -22.01 -4.70 2.63
C ARG A 27 -21.83 -3.88 1.37
N PRO A 28 -21.87 -4.46 0.16
CA PRO A 28 -21.74 -3.67 -1.06
C PRO A 28 -22.92 -2.70 -1.12
N ASP A 29 -22.69 -1.48 -0.62
CA ASP A 29 -23.61 -0.38 -0.76
C ASP A 29 -23.63 0.06 -2.24
N SER A 30 -24.55 0.96 -2.56
CA SER A 30 -24.74 1.49 -3.91
C SER A 30 -23.45 2.03 -4.57
N GLU A 31 -22.41 2.32 -3.80
CA GLU A 31 -21.15 2.93 -4.27
C GLU A 31 -20.34 2.05 -5.24
N TYR A 32 -20.35 0.71 -5.08
CA TYR A 32 -19.61 -0.20 -5.96
C TYR A 32 -20.43 -0.70 -7.15
N ARG A 33 -21.74 -0.44 -7.14
CA ARG A 33 -22.66 -0.90 -8.19
C ARG A 33 -22.31 -0.31 -9.57
N PRO A 34 -22.00 1.00 -9.72
CA PRO A 34 -21.54 1.54 -11.00
C PRO A 34 -20.30 0.83 -11.55
N MET A 35 -19.32 0.49 -10.70
CA MET A 35 -18.11 -0.24 -11.12
C MET A 35 -18.44 -1.67 -11.57
N ALA A 36 -19.32 -2.36 -10.85
CA ALA A 36 -19.76 -3.70 -11.20
C ALA A 36 -20.53 -3.71 -12.53
N ASP A 37 -21.46 -2.78 -12.70
CA ASP A 37 -22.25 -2.61 -13.92
C ASP A 37 -21.36 -2.25 -15.13
N ALA A 38 -20.26 -1.52 -14.90
CA ALA A 38 -19.23 -1.20 -15.90
C ALA A 38 -18.22 -2.34 -16.14
N GLY A 39 -18.30 -3.47 -15.43
CA GLY A 39 -17.35 -4.58 -15.54
C GLY A 39 -15.95 -4.29 -14.98
N LEU A 40 -15.82 -3.26 -14.14
CA LEU A 40 -14.57 -2.82 -13.49
C LEU A 40 -14.40 -3.45 -12.09
N ALA A 41 -15.48 -3.94 -11.49
CA ALA A 41 -15.44 -4.67 -10.22
C ALA A 41 -16.18 -6.02 -10.30
N THR A 42 -15.77 -6.96 -9.47
CA THR A 42 -16.49 -8.22 -9.21
C THR A 42 -16.90 -8.28 -7.74
N VAL A 43 -18.20 -8.51 -7.49
CA VAL A 43 -18.74 -8.69 -6.14
C VAL A 43 -18.83 -10.18 -5.81
N LYS A 44 -18.23 -10.60 -4.70
CA LYS A 44 -18.26 -11.96 -4.15
C LYS A 44 -18.67 -11.92 -2.68
N GLY A 45 -19.97 -12.04 -2.42
CA GLY A 45 -20.51 -11.89 -1.07
C GLY A 45 -20.19 -10.51 -0.49
N PRO A 46 -19.49 -10.41 0.65
CA PRO A 46 -19.11 -9.13 1.24
C PRO A 46 -17.81 -8.54 0.66
N VAL A 47 -17.25 -9.12 -0.40
CA VAL A 47 -15.95 -8.70 -0.97
C VAL A 47 -16.15 -8.11 -2.36
N VAL A 48 -15.51 -6.99 -2.63
CA VAL A 48 -15.42 -6.36 -3.95
C VAL A 48 -13.97 -6.41 -4.40
N LEU A 49 -13.74 -6.87 -5.63
CA LEU A 49 -12.40 -7.02 -6.23
C LEU A 49 -12.33 -6.23 -7.54
N PRO A 50 -11.21 -5.57 -7.85
CA PRO A 50 -10.99 -5.00 -9.17
C PRO A 50 -10.85 -6.12 -10.21
N THR A 51 -11.45 -5.94 -11.40
CA THR A 51 -11.24 -6.86 -12.52
C THR A 51 -9.88 -6.63 -13.18
N GLU A 52 -9.40 -7.59 -13.99
CA GLU A 52 -8.20 -7.39 -14.80
C GLU A 52 -8.33 -6.20 -15.76
N ARG A 53 -9.55 -5.93 -16.24
CA ARG A 53 -9.85 -4.72 -17.03
C ARG A 53 -9.59 -3.45 -16.22
N ALA A 54 -10.08 -3.39 -14.98
CA ALA A 54 -9.84 -2.24 -14.11
C ALA A 54 -8.36 -2.06 -13.79
N LYS A 55 -7.65 -3.15 -13.45
CA LYS A 55 -6.19 -3.10 -13.20
C LYS A 55 -5.43 -2.59 -14.42
N ALA A 56 -5.74 -3.08 -15.62
CA ALA A 56 -5.09 -2.63 -16.85
C ALA A 56 -5.39 -1.15 -17.15
N ALA A 57 -6.64 -0.71 -16.96
CA ALA A 57 -7.02 0.68 -17.17
C ALA A 57 -6.33 1.63 -16.18
N VAL A 58 -6.29 1.28 -14.90
CA VAL A 58 -5.61 2.08 -13.87
C VAL A 58 -4.09 2.08 -14.07
N ALA A 59 -3.50 0.95 -14.47
CA ALA A 59 -2.08 0.89 -14.80
C ALA A 59 -1.71 1.83 -15.96
N GLN A 60 -2.57 1.92 -16.98
CA GLN A 60 -2.38 2.88 -18.08
C GLN A 60 -2.57 4.32 -17.62
N LEU A 61 -3.58 4.58 -16.78
CA LEU A 61 -3.92 5.91 -16.28
C LEU A 61 -2.81 6.49 -15.38
N LEU A 62 -2.24 5.69 -14.48
CA LEU A 62 -1.26 6.15 -13.49
C LEU A 62 0.18 6.18 -14.01
N ARG A 63 0.46 5.55 -15.15
CA ARG A 63 1.83 5.42 -15.67
C ARG A 63 2.43 6.80 -15.97
N VAL A 64 3.56 7.11 -15.34
CA VAL A 64 4.33 8.31 -15.72
C VAL A 64 5.05 8.10 -17.04
N ALA A 65 5.36 9.20 -17.73
CA ALA A 65 6.05 9.15 -19.01
C ALA A 65 7.42 8.46 -18.88
N ALA A 66 7.65 7.41 -19.67
CA ALA A 66 8.90 6.67 -19.67
C ALA A 66 10.08 7.57 -20.07
N GLY A 67 11.18 7.49 -19.32
CA GLY A 67 12.38 8.31 -19.49
C GLY A 67 12.22 9.76 -19.03
N SER A 68 11.15 10.11 -18.33
CA SER A 68 10.97 11.46 -17.79
C SER A 68 11.77 11.66 -16.50
N GLU A 69 12.13 12.91 -16.20
CA GLU A 69 12.72 13.29 -14.92
C GLU A 69 11.81 12.91 -13.72
N GLN A 70 10.49 12.89 -13.94
CA GLN A 70 9.52 12.45 -12.94
C GLN A 70 9.68 10.95 -12.64
N GLU A 71 9.79 10.11 -13.67
CA GLU A 71 10.02 8.67 -13.51
C GLU A 71 11.34 8.39 -12.77
N GLU A 72 12.42 9.10 -13.12
CA GLU A 72 13.72 8.96 -12.44
C GLU A 72 13.62 9.29 -10.95
N LYS A 73 12.96 10.39 -10.59
CA LYS A 73 12.79 10.80 -9.19
C LYS A 73 11.90 9.85 -8.40
N ILE A 74 10.82 9.35 -9.01
CA ILE A 74 9.95 8.36 -8.36
C ILE A 74 10.69 7.02 -8.21
N THR A 75 11.50 6.62 -9.19
CA THR A 75 12.35 5.42 -9.11
C THR A 75 13.32 5.51 -7.93
N ALA A 76 13.99 6.66 -7.75
CA ALA A 76 14.87 6.85 -6.60
C ALA A 76 14.14 6.78 -5.24
N ALA A 77 12.91 7.29 -5.16
CA ALA A 77 12.09 7.15 -3.96
C ALA A 77 11.66 5.70 -3.73
N TYR A 78 11.27 5.00 -4.78
CA TYR A 78 10.91 3.58 -4.75
C TYR A 78 12.09 2.69 -4.32
N GLU A 79 13.29 2.91 -4.84
CA GLU A 79 14.48 2.17 -4.41
C GLU A 79 14.83 2.44 -2.94
N ALA A 80 14.63 3.67 -2.46
CA ALA A 80 14.78 3.99 -1.03
C ALA A 80 13.69 3.36 -0.15
N PHE A 81 12.49 3.12 -0.70
CA PHE A 81 11.38 2.47 -0.03
C PHE A 81 11.61 0.96 0.17
N LEU A 82 12.21 0.26 -0.79
CA LEU A 82 12.32 -1.21 -0.80
C LEU A 82 13.01 -1.83 0.45
N PRO A 83 14.15 -1.32 0.95
CA PRO A 83 14.71 -1.84 2.20
C PRO A 83 13.79 -1.65 3.42
N VAL A 84 13.04 -0.56 3.46
CA VAL A 84 12.05 -0.29 4.53
C VAL A 84 10.82 -1.19 4.37
N ASN A 85 10.44 -1.51 3.12
CA ASN A 85 9.38 -2.44 2.80
C ASN A 85 9.65 -3.85 3.37
N ARG A 86 10.90 -4.32 3.32
CA ARG A 86 11.29 -5.57 3.99
C ARG A 86 11.06 -5.49 5.51
N ARG A 87 11.53 -4.40 6.15
CA ARG A 87 11.40 -4.22 7.60
C ARG A 87 9.96 -4.17 8.07
N ILE A 88 9.05 -3.47 7.38
CA ILE A 88 7.64 -3.44 7.78
C ILE A 88 6.99 -4.83 7.66
N ARG A 89 7.39 -5.67 6.69
CA ARG A 89 6.89 -7.05 6.61
C ARG A 89 7.36 -7.88 7.79
N ASP A 90 8.61 -7.69 8.23
CA ASP A 90 9.15 -8.34 9.42
C ASP A 90 8.38 -7.89 10.67
N VAL A 91 8.12 -6.57 10.83
CA VAL A 91 7.31 -6.01 11.93
C VAL A 91 5.89 -6.56 11.93
N CYS A 92 5.21 -6.58 10.77
CA CYS A 92 3.86 -7.13 10.67
C CYS A 92 3.84 -8.62 11.03
N THR A 93 4.86 -9.38 10.60
CA THR A 93 4.99 -10.81 10.89
C THR A 93 5.20 -11.03 12.38
N ALA A 94 6.10 -10.27 13.03
CA ALA A 94 6.34 -10.36 14.46
C ALA A 94 5.11 -9.95 15.28
N TRP A 95 4.37 -8.94 14.82
CA TRP A 95 3.12 -8.53 15.47
C TRP A 95 2.05 -9.64 15.43
N GLN A 96 1.95 -10.36 14.30
CA GLN A 96 0.94 -11.41 14.09
C GLN A 96 1.35 -12.78 14.66
N CYS A 97 2.64 -13.10 14.63
CA CYS A 97 3.18 -14.42 14.91
C CYS A 97 4.44 -14.35 15.78
N ARG A 98 4.55 -15.27 16.74
CA ARG A 98 5.78 -15.49 17.53
C ARG A 98 6.87 -16.18 16.69
N PRO A 99 8.14 -16.14 17.13
CA PRO A 99 9.25 -16.79 16.41
C PRO A 99 9.07 -18.31 16.20
N ASP A 100 8.26 -18.97 17.02
CA ASP A 100 7.90 -20.39 16.89
C ASP A 100 6.76 -20.65 15.88
N GLY A 101 6.23 -19.60 15.25
CA GLY A 101 5.16 -19.65 14.26
C GLY A 101 3.74 -19.67 14.85
N THR A 102 3.59 -19.66 16.17
CA THR A 102 2.28 -19.52 16.81
C THR A 102 1.76 -18.09 16.69
N ALA A 103 0.43 -17.89 16.80
CA ALA A 103 -0.13 -16.54 16.80
C ALA A 103 0.36 -15.77 18.03
N ASN A 104 0.71 -14.49 17.86
CA ASN A 104 0.98 -13.63 19.00
C ASN A 104 -0.34 -13.37 19.74
N ASP A 105 -0.42 -13.82 21.00
CA ASP A 105 -1.60 -13.62 21.85
C ASP A 105 -1.55 -12.30 22.66
N HIS A 106 -0.48 -11.52 22.48
CA HIS A 106 -0.26 -10.23 23.13
C HIS A 106 -0.23 -10.28 24.67
N SER A 107 0.15 -11.43 25.25
CA SER A 107 0.30 -11.60 26.70
C SER A 107 1.66 -11.15 27.26
N ASP A 108 2.65 -10.97 26.39
CA ASP A 108 4.01 -10.54 26.72
C ASP A 108 4.23 -9.11 26.21
N GLU A 109 4.07 -8.16 27.14
CA GLU A 109 4.17 -6.72 26.90
C GLU A 109 5.57 -6.28 26.47
N VAL A 110 6.62 -7.00 26.88
CA VAL A 110 8.00 -6.67 26.51
C VAL A 110 8.22 -6.95 25.02
N TYR A 111 7.78 -8.11 24.56
CA TYR A 111 7.84 -8.44 23.13
C TYR A 111 7.04 -7.47 22.27
N ASP A 112 5.83 -7.13 22.70
CA ASP A 112 4.99 -6.18 21.96
C ASP A 112 5.61 -4.78 21.91
N ALA A 113 6.31 -4.36 22.98
CA ALA A 113 7.08 -3.11 22.99
C ALA A 113 8.25 -3.14 22.01
N GLU A 114 9.01 -4.25 21.91
CA GLU A 114 10.09 -4.42 20.93
C GLU A 114 9.58 -4.33 19.47
N VAL A 115 8.40 -4.91 19.20
CA VAL A 115 7.75 -4.80 17.88
C VAL A 115 7.33 -3.35 17.61
N ARG A 116 6.84 -2.62 18.62
CA ARG A 116 6.49 -1.19 18.49
C ARG A 116 7.71 -0.31 18.27
N GLU A 117 8.84 -0.56 18.93
CA GLU A 117 10.10 0.13 18.66
C GLU A 117 10.54 -0.09 17.20
N SER A 118 10.45 -1.33 16.72
CA SER A 118 10.75 -1.65 15.32
C SER A 118 9.82 -0.96 14.32
N LEU A 119 8.54 -0.74 14.68
CA LEU A 119 7.60 0.05 13.88
C LEU A 119 7.98 1.54 13.85
N GLU A 120 8.52 2.08 14.95
CA GLU A 120 9.02 3.46 15.00
C GLU A 120 10.16 3.66 14.03
N ASP A 121 11.15 2.77 14.05
CA ASP A 121 12.29 2.80 13.13
C ASP A 121 11.83 2.77 11.66
N VAL A 122 10.81 1.98 11.37
CA VAL A 122 10.18 1.95 10.03
C VAL A 122 9.52 3.29 9.71
N HIS A 123 8.78 3.87 10.65
CA HIS A 123 8.08 5.13 10.46
C HIS A 123 9.06 6.29 10.23
N GLU A 124 10.12 6.39 11.04
CA GLU A 124 11.16 7.39 10.86
C GLU A 124 11.89 7.24 9.52
N ALA A 125 12.18 6.00 9.10
CA ALA A 125 12.85 5.72 7.84
C ALA A 125 12.01 6.06 6.60
N ILE A 126 10.68 5.88 6.65
CA ILE A 126 9.81 6.11 5.49
C ILE A 126 9.48 7.59 5.28
N GLN A 127 9.40 8.38 6.35
CA GLN A 127 9.08 9.80 6.31
C GLN A 127 9.88 10.63 5.28
N PRO A 128 11.23 10.58 5.23
CA PRO A 128 11.99 11.34 4.23
C PRO A 128 11.74 10.86 2.79
N VAL A 129 11.42 9.57 2.59
CA VAL A 129 11.07 9.03 1.27
C VAL A 129 9.72 9.60 0.81
N LEU A 130 8.71 9.60 1.68
CA LEU A 130 7.39 10.16 1.37
C LEU A 130 7.43 11.66 1.12
N ARG A 131 8.22 12.42 1.89
CA ARG A 131 8.41 13.86 1.65
C ARG A 131 9.06 14.17 0.31
N ARG A 132 9.90 13.28 -0.23
CA ARG A 132 10.47 13.41 -1.58
C ARG A 132 9.45 13.02 -2.63
N LEU A 133 8.72 11.92 -2.41
CA LEU A 133 7.67 11.44 -3.31
C LEU A 133 6.58 12.48 -3.51
N ASP A 134 6.16 13.19 -2.46
CA ASP A 134 5.11 14.23 -2.52
C ASP A 134 5.45 15.39 -3.46
N ARG A 135 6.74 15.66 -3.70
CA ARG A 135 7.18 16.70 -4.64
C ARG A 135 7.06 16.30 -6.10
N VAL A 136 6.92 15.00 -6.38
CA VAL A 136 7.00 14.43 -7.74
C VAL A 136 5.80 13.57 -8.12
N LEU A 137 5.02 13.11 -7.16
CA LEU A 137 3.79 12.33 -7.36
C LEU A 137 2.65 13.04 -6.63
N ALA A 138 1.80 13.71 -7.41
CA ALA A 138 0.68 14.49 -6.91
C ALA A 138 -0.24 13.63 -6.01
N GLY A 139 -0.62 14.18 -4.87
CA GLY A 139 -1.52 13.52 -3.92
C GLY A 139 -0.86 12.44 -3.06
N SER A 140 0.41 12.10 -3.26
CA SER A 140 1.10 11.05 -2.48
C SER A 140 1.31 11.42 -1.01
N GLY A 141 1.27 12.72 -0.65
CA GLY A 141 1.28 13.19 0.75
C GLY A 141 0.19 12.57 1.64
N ARG A 142 -0.91 12.08 1.05
CA ARG A 142 -1.97 11.34 1.78
C ARG A 142 -1.45 10.11 2.53
N TYR A 143 -0.38 9.46 2.04
CA TYR A 143 0.18 8.28 2.70
C TYR A 143 0.88 8.62 4.00
N LEU A 144 1.58 9.75 4.06
CA LEU A 144 2.22 10.17 5.30
C LEU A 144 1.16 10.39 6.38
N THR A 145 0.12 11.18 6.07
CA THR A 145 -1.00 11.43 6.98
C THR A 145 -1.75 10.15 7.37
N ALA A 146 -1.96 9.22 6.43
CA ALA A 146 -2.64 7.95 6.72
C ALA A 146 -1.81 7.01 7.59
N LEU A 147 -0.48 6.96 7.40
CA LEU A 147 0.42 6.18 8.24
C LEU A 147 0.53 6.78 9.64
N GLU A 148 0.61 8.10 9.77
CA GLU A 148 0.58 8.81 11.05
C GLU A 148 -0.72 8.50 11.82
N ASN A 149 -1.88 8.65 11.17
CA ASN A 149 -3.16 8.29 11.78
C ASN A 149 -3.21 6.81 12.21
N ALA A 150 -2.75 5.88 11.37
CA ALA A 150 -2.73 4.47 11.73
C ALA A 150 -1.83 4.19 12.95
N LEU A 151 -0.69 4.88 13.05
CA LEU A 151 0.23 4.79 14.18
C LEU A 151 -0.39 5.39 15.45
N ASP A 152 -0.98 6.59 15.37
CA ASP A 152 -1.67 7.22 16.51
C ASP A 152 -2.79 6.32 17.06
N ARG A 153 -3.59 5.72 16.18
CA ARG A 153 -4.67 4.79 16.56
C ARG A 153 -4.12 3.52 17.21
N PHE A 154 -2.97 3.03 16.75
CA PHE A 154 -2.30 1.89 17.35
C PHE A 154 -1.83 2.24 18.78
N ASP A 155 -1.18 3.39 18.94
CA ASP A 155 -0.68 3.88 20.23
C ASP A 155 -1.81 4.21 21.22
N ASP A 156 -3.00 4.58 20.72
CA ASP A 156 -4.24 4.77 21.49
C ASP A 156 -4.90 3.44 21.95
N GLY A 157 -4.21 2.31 21.82
CA GLY A 157 -4.67 1.01 22.31
C GLY A 157 -5.59 0.24 21.36
N ALA A 158 -5.51 0.52 20.05
CA ALA A 158 -6.25 -0.21 19.02
C ALA A 158 -5.31 -1.14 18.20
N PRO A 159 -4.96 -2.34 18.70
CA PRO A 159 -3.89 -3.19 18.15
C PRO A 159 -4.13 -3.64 16.70
N GLN A 160 -5.40 -3.67 16.26
CA GLN A 160 -5.75 -3.98 14.88
C GLN A 160 -5.18 -2.97 13.86
N TRP A 161 -4.86 -1.75 14.29
CA TRP A 161 -4.36 -0.69 13.40
C TRP A 161 -2.92 -0.90 12.91
N LEU A 162 -2.18 -1.89 13.44
CA LEU A 162 -0.88 -2.24 12.87
C LEU A 162 -1.02 -3.09 11.60
N ALA A 163 -1.76 -4.20 11.66
CA ALA A 163 -1.74 -5.22 10.59
C ALA A 163 -3.11 -5.74 10.12
N SER A 164 -4.24 -5.24 10.63
CA SER A 164 -5.55 -5.73 10.22
C SER A 164 -5.87 -5.39 8.76
N PRO A 165 -6.32 -6.33 7.93
CA PRO A 165 -6.76 -6.06 6.56
C PRO A 165 -8.16 -5.42 6.49
N LEU A 166 -8.85 -5.24 7.63
CA LEU A 166 -10.24 -4.81 7.69
C LEU A 166 -10.43 -3.31 7.93
N CYS A 167 -9.35 -2.58 8.17
CA CYS A 167 -9.36 -1.13 8.33
C CYS A 167 -8.14 -0.56 7.60
N ASP A 168 -8.02 0.76 7.58
CA ASP A 168 -6.84 1.46 7.07
C ASP A 168 -5.67 1.37 8.09
N SER A 169 -5.32 0.13 8.46
CA SER A 169 -4.14 -0.17 9.30
C SER A 169 -2.85 0.24 8.60
N TYR A 170 -1.78 0.40 9.38
CA TYR A 170 -0.45 0.77 8.90
C TYR A 170 -0.02 -0.14 7.73
N HIS A 171 -0.19 -1.46 7.89
CA HIS A 171 0.06 -2.45 6.84
C HIS A 171 -0.76 -2.18 5.56
N THR A 172 -2.06 -1.94 5.67
CA THR A 172 -2.90 -1.75 4.47
C THR A 172 -2.61 -0.44 3.75
N VAL A 173 -2.29 0.64 4.49
CA VAL A 173 -1.84 1.90 3.91
C VAL A 173 -0.50 1.70 3.19
N TRP A 174 0.42 0.94 3.80
CA TRP A 174 1.71 0.59 3.21
C TRP A 174 1.56 -0.19 1.90
N MET A 175 0.67 -1.20 1.87
CA MET A 175 0.43 -1.99 0.66
C MET A 175 -0.15 -1.14 -0.48
N ARG A 176 -0.99 -0.14 -0.18
CA ARG A 176 -1.51 0.80 -1.19
C ARG A 176 -0.42 1.68 -1.77
N LEU A 177 0.44 2.23 -0.92
CA LEU A 177 1.62 3.00 -1.34
C LEU A 177 2.49 2.16 -2.28
N HIS A 178 2.80 0.92 -1.89
CA HIS A 178 3.61 0.01 -2.71
C HIS A 178 2.93 -0.26 -4.06
N GLN A 179 1.64 -0.57 -4.07
CA GLN A 179 0.87 -0.82 -5.28
C GLN A 179 0.85 0.38 -6.22
N GLU A 180 0.72 1.61 -5.71
CA GLU A 180 0.76 2.81 -6.55
C GLU A 180 2.13 3.03 -7.16
N LEU A 181 3.22 2.87 -6.38
CA LEU A 181 4.59 2.98 -6.90
C LEU A 181 4.82 2.03 -8.08
N LEU A 182 4.36 0.77 -7.97
CA LEU A 182 4.48 -0.21 -9.05
C LEU A 182 3.68 0.18 -10.29
N LEU A 183 2.46 0.69 -10.13
CA LEU A 183 1.62 1.11 -11.27
C LEU A 183 2.20 2.34 -11.96
N VAL A 184 2.61 3.33 -11.17
CA VAL A 184 3.21 4.57 -11.67
C VAL A 184 4.50 4.29 -12.44
N LEU A 185 5.36 3.40 -11.90
CA LEU A 185 6.62 3.00 -12.53
C LEU A 185 6.49 1.89 -13.57
N GLY A 186 5.30 1.29 -13.73
CA GLY A 186 5.09 0.15 -14.63
C GLY A 186 5.94 -1.07 -14.29
N ILE A 187 6.22 -1.29 -13.01
CA ILE A 187 7.07 -2.38 -12.51
C ILE A 187 6.20 -3.61 -12.22
N SER A 188 6.63 -4.77 -12.73
CA SER A 188 5.99 -6.05 -12.42
C SER A 188 6.37 -6.57 -11.03
N ARG A 189 5.56 -7.48 -10.48
CA ARG A 189 5.86 -8.12 -9.19
C ARG A 189 7.20 -8.87 -9.17
N ALA A 190 7.58 -9.48 -10.29
CA ALA A 190 8.86 -10.17 -10.38
C ALA A 190 10.06 -9.19 -10.37
N GLU A 191 9.93 -8.03 -11.01
CA GLU A 191 10.96 -6.98 -11.00
C GLU A 191 11.07 -6.30 -9.63
N ASP A 192 9.93 -6.14 -8.94
CA ASP A 192 9.85 -5.63 -7.56
C ASP A 192 10.61 -6.54 -6.60
N GLU A 193 10.29 -7.83 -6.60
CA GLU A 193 10.96 -8.84 -5.77
C GLU A 193 12.48 -8.90 -6.04
N ALA A 194 12.87 -8.93 -7.32
CA ALA A 194 14.28 -9.00 -7.69
C ALA A 194 15.07 -7.77 -7.24
N ARG A 195 14.49 -6.57 -7.40
CA ARG A 195 15.15 -5.31 -7.02
C ARG A 195 15.21 -5.12 -5.51
N GLU A 196 14.19 -5.54 -4.78
CA GLU A 196 14.23 -5.52 -3.32
C GLU A 196 15.36 -6.41 -2.80
N GLU A 197 15.49 -7.63 -3.34
CA GLU A 197 16.52 -8.58 -2.90
C GLU A 197 17.94 -8.07 -3.20
N GLU A 198 18.14 -7.44 -4.36
CA GLU A 198 19.41 -6.80 -4.73
C GLU A 198 19.81 -5.70 -3.73
N LEU A 199 18.88 -4.80 -3.39
CA LEU A 199 19.14 -3.67 -2.50
C LEU A 199 19.35 -4.10 -1.04
N VAL A 200 18.54 -5.06 -0.56
CA VAL A 200 18.70 -5.61 0.80
C VAL A 200 20.03 -6.34 0.94
N THR A 201 20.47 -7.08 -0.08
CA THR A 201 21.76 -7.77 -0.05
C THR A 201 22.93 -6.78 -0.09
N ARG A 202 22.86 -5.75 -0.93
CA ARG A 202 23.90 -4.70 -1.01
C ARG A 202 24.04 -3.88 0.26
N GLY A 203 22.95 -3.60 0.97
CA GLY A 203 22.98 -2.86 2.23
C GLY A 203 23.58 -3.65 3.41
N ARG A 204 23.80 -4.97 3.25
CA ARG A 204 24.37 -5.85 4.27
C ARG A 204 25.88 -6.09 4.12
N GLY A 205 26.49 -5.64 3.02
CA GLY A 205 27.93 -5.78 2.72
C GLY A 205 28.67 -4.47 2.85
#